data_AF-A0AA40HAF9-F1
#
_entry.id   AF-A0AA40HAF9-F1
#
_cell.length_a   1.000
_cell.length_b   1.000
_cell.length_c   1.000
_cell.angle_alpha   90.00
_cell.angle_beta   90.00
_cell.angle_gamma   90.00
#
_symmetry.space_group_name_H-M   'P 1'
#
loop_
_entity.id
_entity.type
_entity.pdbx_description
1 polymer ?
#
loop_
_entity_poly.entity_id
_entity_poly.type
_entity_poly.pdbx_seq_one_letter_code
_entity_poly.pdbx_strand_id
1 'polypeptide(L)'
;MSGGLPKQVKLKKPSRLKTLDTKPGLYTTYTAHLRRDKALLRRLLRGLQKKRPTGVLTALLRRHLLELTQSFIIPLEHYMASLMPLRKSITPWKVRPFHQEDFLCSLERAGPQLTCILKGDWLGLYRRFFKSPHFDGWYRQRRKEMARQLEALHLEAICEANIETWMKGKSEVEVVDLVLKLQEKLVRAQGHRLPVTEETLQQARLYLETAIGSLPQSLQAALCPP
;
A
#
# COMPACT_ATOMS: atom_id res chain seq x y z
N MET A 1 11.19 8.52 -25.41
CA MET A 1 11.17 9.58 -24.38
C MET A 1 12.41 9.42 -23.50
N SER A 2 13.41 10.29 -23.70
CA SER A 2 14.78 10.16 -23.17
C SER A 2 14.85 10.08 -21.65
N GLY A 3 15.43 9.00 -21.14
CA GLY A 3 15.83 8.87 -19.74
C GLY A 3 17.02 9.79 -19.43
N GLY A 4 16.78 10.82 -18.63
CA GLY A 4 17.83 11.69 -18.11
C GLY A 4 18.65 10.98 -17.04
N LEU A 5 19.91 10.68 -17.34
CA LEU A 5 20.93 10.27 -16.37
C LEU A 5 21.00 11.27 -15.20
N PRO A 6 21.26 10.82 -13.96
CA PRO A 6 21.46 11.73 -12.84
C PRO A 6 22.63 12.67 -13.16
N LYS A 7 22.36 13.98 -13.12
CA LYS A 7 23.37 15.03 -13.31
C LYS A 7 24.58 14.70 -12.44
N GLN A 8 25.72 14.43 -13.07
CA GLN A 8 27.00 14.30 -12.41
C GLN A 8 27.14 15.43 -11.39
N VAL A 9 27.44 15.06 -10.14
CA VAL A 9 27.86 16.02 -9.12
C VAL A 9 29.14 16.65 -9.64
N LYS A 10 29.03 17.84 -10.23
CA LYS A 10 30.18 18.61 -10.69
C LYS A 10 31.05 18.90 -9.46
N LEU A 11 32.11 18.13 -9.28
CA LEU A 11 33.26 18.52 -8.48
C LEU A 11 33.74 19.86 -9.05
N LYS A 12 33.53 20.95 -8.31
CA LYS A 12 34.07 22.25 -8.68
C LYS A 12 35.58 22.09 -8.78
N LYS A 13 36.14 22.51 -9.92
CA LYS A 13 37.60 22.52 -10.17
C LYS A 13 38.30 23.21 -8.99
N PRO A 14 39.44 22.68 -8.50
CA PRO A 14 40.08 23.10 -7.25
C PRO A 14 40.75 24.49 -7.32
N SER A 15 40.69 25.20 -8.44
CA SER A 15 41.41 26.46 -8.64
C SER A 15 40.71 27.72 -8.13
N ARG A 16 39.53 27.62 -7.50
CA ARG A 16 38.82 28.79 -6.90
C ARG A 16 38.21 28.53 -5.52
N LEU A 17 38.78 27.61 -4.74
CA LEU A 17 38.44 27.43 -3.32
C LEU A 17 39.61 27.97 -2.49
N LYS A 18 39.44 29.17 -1.91
CA LYS A 18 40.32 29.65 -0.85
C LYS A 18 40.21 28.66 0.31
N THR A 19 41.27 27.90 0.52
CA THR A 19 41.30 26.66 1.32
C THR A 19 41.34 26.86 2.84
N LEU A 20 41.08 28.08 3.35
CA LEU A 20 41.30 28.40 4.77
C LEU A 20 40.03 28.65 5.61
N ASP A 21 38.86 28.87 5.01
CA ASP A 21 37.65 29.28 5.76
C ASP A 21 36.46 28.32 5.69
N THR A 22 36.59 27.17 5.02
CA THR A 22 35.49 26.21 4.93
C THR A 22 35.58 25.18 6.04
N LYS A 23 34.64 25.27 7.00
CA LYS A 23 34.49 24.29 8.08
C LYS A 23 34.38 22.88 7.48
N PRO A 24 35.07 21.86 8.04
CA PRO A 24 34.98 20.49 7.53
C PRO A 24 33.52 20.03 7.47
N GLY A 25 33.09 19.56 6.30
CA GLY A 25 31.70 19.15 6.08
C GLY A 25 31.38 18.72 4.65
N LEU A 26 30.26 18.01 4.50
CA LEU A 26 29.70 17.66 3.20
C LEU A 26 28.92 18.86 2.64
N TYR A 27 29.39 19.43 1.55
CA TYR A 27 28.70 20.50 0.83
C TYR A 27 27.89 19.90 -0.32
N THR A 28 26.59 20.18 -0.34
CA THR A 28 25.69 19.73 -1.40
C THR A 28 24.80 20.89 -1.84
N THR A 29 24.49 20.94 -3.13
CA THR A 29 23.47 21.85 -3.69
C THR A 29 22.05 21.35 -3.41
N TYR A 30 21.93 20.18 -2.77
CA TYR A 30 20.63 19.62 -2.41
C TYR A 30 19.93 20.48 -1.36
N THR A 31 18.72 20.92 -1.70
CA THR A 31 17.80 21.60 -0.78
C THR A 31 16.96 20.56 -0.06
N ALA A 32 17.15 20.44 1.25
CA ALA A 32 16.36 19.53 2.07
C ALA A 32 14.94 20.08 2.29
N HIS A 33 13.92 19.25 2.05
CA HIS A 33 12.53 19.60 2.35
C HIS A 33 12.26 19.71 3.85
N LEU A 34 12.85 18.81 4.65
CA LEU A 34 12.67 18.77 6.10
C LEU A 34 13.90 19.31 6.83
N ARG A 35 13.66 19.96 7.97
CA ARG A 35 14.72 20.44 8.88
C ARG A 35 15.37 19.26 9.60
N ARG A 36 16.64 19.43 9.96
CA ARG A 36 17.41 18.43 10.71
C ARG A 36 16.92 18.33 12.15
N ASP A 37 16.86 17.11 12.67
CA ASP A 37 16.64 16.87 14.10
C ASP A 37 17.89 17.23 14.92
N LYS A 38 17.92 18.46 15.44
CA LYS A 38 19.02 18.91 16.32
C LYS A 38 19.07 18.14 17.64
N ALA A 39 17.95 17.60 18.14
CA ALA A 39 17.92 16.85 19.39
C ALA A 39 18.57 15.47 19.21
N LEU A 40 18.23 14.77 18.13
CA LEU A 40 18.89 13.52 17.74
C LEU A 40 20.40 13.72 17.55
N LEU A 41 20.81 14.72 16.78
CA LEU A 41 22.23 14.99 16.51
C LEU A 41 23.01 15.23 17.80
N ARG A 42 22.48 16.03 18.73
CA ARG A 42 23.10 16.23 20.05
C ARG A 42 23.16 14.96 20.87
N ARG A 43 22.13 14.11 20.81
CA ARG A 43 22.09 12.82 21.53
C ARG A 43 23.15 11.85 20.99
N LEU A 44 23.34 11.80 19.68
CA LEU A 44 24.38 11.01 19.03
C LEU A 44 25.77 11.51 19.35
N LEU A 45 26.00 12.83 19.22
CA LEU A 45 27.30 13.43 19.52
C LEU A 45 27.72 13.20 20.97
N ARG A 46 26.80 13.40 21.92
CA ARG A 46 27.05 13.07 23.34
C ARG A 46 27.32 11.58 23.55
N GLY A 47 26.66 10.71 22.79
CA GLY A 47 26.90 9.27 22.82
C GLY A 47 28.32 8.90 22.38
N LEU A 48 28.81 9.55 21.32
CA LEU A 48 30.19 9.40 20.84
C LEU A 48 31.21 9.91 21.85
N GLN A 49 30.99 11.12 22.41
CA GLN A 49 31.86 11.70 23.44
C GLN A 49 31.96 10.81 24.69
N LYS A 50 30.85 10.15 25.07
CA LYS A 50 30.81 9.19 26.19
C LYS A 50 31.29 7.78 25.82
N LYS A 51 31.91 7.59 24.65
CA LYS A 51 32.40 6.29 24.14
C LYS A 51 31.34 5.18 24.23
N ARG A 52 30.07 5.50 23.97
CA ARG A 52 29.01 4.48 23.96
C ARG A 52 29.31 3.43 22.89
N PRO A 53 28.96 2.15 23.12
CA PRO A 53 29.11 1.11 22.12
C PRO A 53 28.41 1.47 20.82
N THR A 54 29.07 1.24 19.69
CA THR A 54 28.56 1.58 18.36
C THR A 54 27.20 0.96 18.09
N GLY A 55 26.96 -0.28 18.55
CA GLY A 55 25.66 -0.96 18.41
C GLY A 55 24.49 -0.17 18.99
N VAL A 56 24.69 0.51 20.13
CA VAL A 56 23.65 1.34 20.77
C VAL A 56 23.35 2.59 19.92
N LEU A 57 24.39 3.22 19.35
CA LEU A 57 24.22 4.39 18.49
C LEU A 57 23.54 4.03 17.16
N THR A 58 23.92 2.88 16.59
CA THR A 58 23.29 2.33 15.38
C THR A 58 21.83 1.98 15.62
N ALA A 59 21.49 1.34 16.74
CA ALA A 59 20.11 1.03 17.10
C ALA A 59 19.27 2.31 17.26
N LEU A 60 19.82 3.33 17.91
CA LEU A 60 19.17 4.63 18.08
C LEU A 60 18.90 5.31 16.74
N LEU A 61 19.86 5.27 15.80
CA LEU A 61 19.68 5.77 14.43
C LEU A 61 18.61 4.99 13.66
N ARG A 62 18.68 3.66 13.67
CA ARG A 62 17.70 2.79 12.99
C ARG A 62 16.29 3.04 13.47
N ARG A 63 16.10 3.15 14.80
CA ARG A 63 14.79 3.43 15.39
C ARG A 63 14.26 4.78 14.93
N HIS A 64 15.09 5.82 14.96
CA HIS A 64 14.68 7.15 14.50
C HIS A 64 14.30 7.16 13.01
N LEU A 65 15.08 6.50 12.15
CA LEU A 65 14.77 6.43 10.71
C LEU A 65 13.49 5.63 10.43
N LEU A 66 13.24 4.57 11.21
CA LEU A 66 12.00 3.80 11.13
C LEU A 66 10.79 4.66 11.54
N GLU A 67 10.87 5.35 12.68
CA GLU A 67 9.83 6.27 13.16
C GLU A 67 9.52 7.34 12.10
N LEU A 68 10.55 7.95 11.49
CA LEU A 68 10.37 8.93 10.41
C LEU A 68 9.69 8.33 9.17
N THR A 69 10.09 7.11 8.79
CA THR A 69 9.51 6.41 7.63
C THR A 69 8.03 6.11 7.88
N GLN A 70 7.69 5.63 9.08
CA GLN A 70 6.31 5.36 9.47
C GLN A 70 5.48 6.65 9.45
N SER A 71 5.96 7.73 10.08
CA SER A 71 5.27 9.03 10.05
C SER A 71 5.03 9.55 8.64
N PHE A 72 5.96 9.31 7.72
CA PHE A 72 5.82 9.69 6.32
C PHE A 72 4.83 8.79 5.55
N ILE A 73 4.79 7.50 5.85
CA ILE A 73 3.97 6.53 5.11
C ILE A 73 2.53 6.48 5.63
N ILE A 74 2.28 6.62 6.93
CA ILE A 74 0.94 6.51 7.55
C ILE A 74 -0.15 7.33 6.81
N PRO A 75 0.06 8.62 6.49
CA PRO A 75 -0.96 9.40 5.76
C PRO A 75 -1.30 8.80 4.39
N LEU A 76 -0.30 8.29 3.66
CA LEU A 76 -0.50 7.65 2.37
C LEU A 76 -1.32 6.37 2.50
N GLU A 77 -1.03 5.55 3.52
CA GLU A 77 -1.76 4.32 3.78
C GLU A 77 -3.21 4.61 4.16
N HIS A 78 -3.43 5.61 5.00
CA HIS A 78 -4.77 6.03 5.39
C HIS A 78 -5.58 6.55 4.19
N TYR A 79 -4.97 7.37 3.35
CA TYR A 79 -5.62 7.82 2.12
C TYR A 79 -5.92 6.66 1.18
N MET A 80 -4.98 5.73 0.97
CA MET A 80 -5.23 4.53 0.16
C MET A 80 -6.39 3.71 0.71
N ALA A 81 -6.47 3.50 2.03
CA ALA A 81 -7.58 2.80 2.66
C ALA A 81 -8.93 3.50 2.40
N SER A 82 -8.96 4.83 2.39
CA SER A 82 -10.18 5.60 2.08
C SER A 82 -10.71 5.39 0.65
N LEU A 83 -9.85 4.93 -0.27
CA LEU A 83 -10.24 4.60 -1.65
C LEU A 83 -10.97 3.26 -1.77
N MET A 84 -10.93 2.41 -0.73
CA MET A 84 -11.73 1.18 -0.67
C MET A 84 -13.23 1.51 -0.64
N PRO A 85 -14.08 0.69 -1.29
CA PRO A 85 -15.52 0.81 -1.14
C PRO A 85 -15.95 0.41 0.28
N LEU A 86 -17.05 1.00 0.76
CA LEU A 86 -17.66 0.62 2.03
C LEU A 86 -18.38 -0.72 1.88
N ARG A 87 -18.34 -1.57 2.93
CA ARG A 87 -18.98 -2.90 2.93
C ARG A 87 -20.47 -2.89 2.56
N LYS A 88 -21.19 -1.82 2.91
CA LYS A 88 -22.63 -1.66 2.59
C LYS A 88 -22.91 -1.21 1.15
N SER A 89 -21.88 -0.77 0.43
CA SER A 89 -21.95 -0.29 -0.95
C SER A 89 -20.90 -1.04 -1.78
N ILE A 90 -20.97 -2.36 -1.82
CA ILE A 90 -20.09 -3.18 -2.67
C ILE A 90 -20.51 -3.11 -4.16
N THR A 91 -21.59 -2.39 -4.48
CA THR A 91 -22.04 -2.13 -5.85
C THR A 91 -20.96 -1.52 -6.76
N PRO A 92 -20.07 -0.62 -6.31
CA PRO A 92 -18.81 -0.35 -7.00
C PRO A 92 -17.79 -1.47 -6.74
N TRP A 93 -17.76 -2.43 -7.66
CA TRP A 93 -16.77 -3.52 -7.76
C TRP A 93 -15.32 -3.06 -8.02
N LYS A 94 -14.97 -1.81 -7.68
CA LYS A 94 -13.71 -1.16 -8.07
C LYS A 94 -13.21 -0.21 -6.98
N VAL A 95 -11.91 -0.28 -6.72
CA VAL A 95 -11.18 0.69 -5.90
C VAL A 95 -11.11 2.02 -6.65
N ARG A 96 -11.39 3.13 -5.94
CA ARG A 96 -11.27 4.49 -6.52
C ARG A 96 -9.83 4.78 -6.95
N PRO A 97 -9.60 5.52 -8.05
CA PRO A 97 -8.26 5.90 -8.48
C PRO A 97 -7.60 6.81 -7.43
N PHE A 98 -6.28 6.73 -7.35
CA PHE A 98 -5.48 7.60 -6.48
C PHE A 98 -5.27 8.95 -7.17
N HIS A 99 -5.60 10.05 -6.48
CA HIS A 99 -5.34 11.41 -6.97
C HIS A 99 -4.32 12.10 -6.07
N GLN A 100 -3.24 12.60 -6.66
CA GLN A 100 -2.14 13.24 -5.92
C GLN A 100 -2.60 14.50 -5.20
N GLU A 101 -3.39 15.36 -5.86
CA GLU A 101 -3.82 16.63 -5.27
C GLU A 101 -4.79 16.40 -4.11
N ASP A 102 -5.75 15.48 -4.24
CA ASP A 102 -6.66 15.10 -3.14
C ASP A 102 -5.88 14.64 -1.91
N PHE A 103 -4.86 13.79 -2.14
CA PHE A 103 -3.97 13.36 -1.06
C PHE A 103 -3.23 14.55 -0.44
N LEU A 104 -2.63 15.43 -1.24
CA LEU A 104 -1.89 16.57 -0.73
C LEU A 104 -2.78 17.53 0.09
N CYS A 105 -4.03 17.74 -0.32
CA CYS A 105 -5.03 18.50 0.44
C CYS A 105 -5.38 17.82 1.78
N SER A 106 -5.42 16.49 1.82
CA SER A 106 -5.70 15.75 3.05
C SER A 106 -4.61 15.91 4.13
N LEU A 107 -3.38 16.25 3.73
CA LEU A 107 -2.25 16.41 4.64
C LEU A 107 -2.42 17.55 5.64
N GLU A 108 -3.26 18.54 5.36
CA GLU A 108 -3.55 19.61 6.33
C GLU A 108 -4.18 19.05 7.61
N ARG A 109 -5.05 18.05 7.46
CA ARG A 109 -5.82 17.44 8.55
C ARG A 109 -5.21 16.14 9.07
N ALA A 110 -4.54 15.38 8.21
CA ALA A 110 -4.05 14.03 8.50
C ALA A 110 -2.56 13.82 8.13
N GLY A 111 -1.75 14.88 8.18
CA GLY A 111 -0.36 14.81 7.73
C GLY A 111 0.65 14.30 8.77
N PRO A 112 1.92 14.11 8.37
CA PRO A 112 3.00 13.63 9.23
C PRO A 112 3.24 14.47 10.47
N GLN A 113 2.83 15.75 10.48
CA GLN A 113 2.95 16.64 11.63
C GLN A 113 2.24 16.13 12.89
N LEU A 114 1.29 15.18 12.75
CA LEU A 114 0.60 14.55 13.88
C LEU A 114 1.45 13.50 14.59
N THR A 115 2.41 12.90 13.90
CA THR A 115 3.23 11.79 14.43
C THR A 115 4.73 12.11 14.43
N CYS A 116 5.14 13.19 13.75
CA CYS A 116 6.53 13.60 13.60
C CYS A 116 6.74 15.04 14.06
N ILE A 117 7.76 15.23 14.90
CA ILE A 117 8.17 16.55 15.40
C ILE A 117 8.95 17.38 14.36
N LEU A 118 9.33 16.79 13.23
CA LEU A 118 10.09 17.48 12.20
C LEU A 118 9.23 18.50 11.46
N LYS A 119 9.80 19.68 11.28
CA LYS A 119 9.20 20.78 10.53
C LYS A 119 9.85 20.92 9.17
N GLY A 120 9.09 21.35 8.18
CA GLY A 120 9.58 21.62 6.84
C GLY A 120 8.48 21.52 5.80
N ASP A 121 8.89 21.45 4.54
CA ASP A 121 8.03 21.32 3.37
C ASP A 121 7.65 19.85 3.13
N TRP A 122 6.67 19.37 3.89
CA TRP A 122 6.13 18.02 3.73
C TRP A 122 5.50 17.82 2.34
N LEU A 123 4.80 18.83 1.81
CA LEU A 123 4.16 18.76 0.50
C LEU A 123 5.21 18.54 -0.60
N GLY A 124 6.30 19.32 -0.61
CA GLY A 124 7.38 19.13 -1.58
C GLY A 124 8.07 17.78 -1.45
N LEU A 125 8.20 17.25 -0.23
CA LEU A 125 8.74 15.91 -0.02
C LEU A 125 7.84 14.84 -0.67
N TYR A 126 6.52 14.90 -0.45
CA TYR A 126 5.57 13.98 -1.11
C TYR A 126 5.58 14.13 -2.63
N ARG A 127 5.55 15.37 -3.15
CA ARG A 127 5.64 15.63 -4.60
C ARG A 127 6.90 15.04 -5.22
N ARG A 128 8.02 15.07 -4.50
CA ARG A 128 9.26 14.45 -4.94
C ARG A 128 9.19 12.92 -4.83
N PHE A 129 8.60 12.39 -3.77
CA PHE A 129 8.41 10.96 -3.58
C PHE A 129 7.56 10.34 -4.69
N PHE A 130 6.47 10.99 -5.10
CA PHE A 130 5.62 10.52 -6.21
C PHE A 130 6.33 10.40 -7.55
N LYS A 131 7.42 11.16 -7.74
CA LYS A 131 8.26 11.09 -8.94
C LYS A 131 9.38 10.05 -8.82
N SER A 132 9.49 9.35 -7.70
CA SER A 132 10.56 8.41 -7.41
C SER A 132 10.16 6.95 -7.72
N PRO A 133 11.13 6.09 -8.08
CA PRO A 133 10.87 4.65 -8.24
C PRO A 133 10.36 3.96 -6.97
N HIS A 134 10.66 4.53 -5.79
CA HIS A 134 10.19 3.99 -4.51
C HIS A 134 8.68 4.08 -4.39
N PHE A 135 8.08 5.20 -4.80
CA PHE A 135 6.62 5.35 -4.80
C PHE A 135 5.98 4.37 -5.78
N ASP A 136 6.55 4.22 -6.97
CA ASP A 136 6.04 3.32 -8.00
C ASP A 136 5.98 1.85 -7.52
N GLY A 137 7.06 1.36 -6.89
CA GLY A 137 7.09 0.04 -6.27
C GLY A 137 6.09 -0.10 -5.12
N TRP A 138 6.07 0.86 -4.20
CA TRP A 138 5.14 0.88 -3.06
C TRP A 138 3.67 0.91 -3.52
N TYR A 139 3.35 1.74 -4.52
CA TYR A 139 2.00 1.95 -5.02
C TYR A 139 1.46 0.70 -5.72
N ARG A 140 2.27 0.05 -6.57
CA ARG A 140 1.89 -1.23 -7.19
C ARG A 140 1.60 -2.31 -6.16
N GLN A 141 2.47 -2.44 -5.16
CA GLN A 141 2.28 -3.41 -4.09
C GLN A 141 0.99 -3.14 -3.32
N ARG A 142 0.76 -1.87 -2.92
CA ARG A 142 -0.44 -1.47 -2.19
C ARG A 142 -1.71 -1.67 -3.01
N ARG A 143 -1.69 -1.37 -4.32
CA ARG A 143 -2.80 -1.64 -5.24
C ARG A 143 -3.13 -3.13 -5.34
N LYS A 144 -2.12 -3.99 -5.38
CA LYS A 144 -2.30 -5.46 -5.41
C LYS A 144 -2.94 -5.96 -4.12
N GLU A 145 -2.51 -5.45 -2.97
CA GLU A 145 -3.11 -5.77 -1.67
C GLU A 145 -4.57 -5.33 -1.59
N MET A 146 -4.87 -4.10 -2.01
CA MET A 146 -6.24 -3.60 -2.04
C MET A 146 -7.15 -4.38 -3.00
N ALA A 147 -6.62 -4.80 -4.16
CA ALA A 147 -7.38 -5.64 -5.09
C ALA A 147 -7.73 -6.99 -4.46
N ARG A 148 -6.79 -7.63 -3.76
CA ARG A 148 -7.05 -8.89 -3.02
C ARG A 148 -8.06 -8.68 -1.89
N GLN A 149 -7.95 -7.57 -1.15
CA GLN A 149 -8.89 -7.25 -0.09
C GLN A 149 -10.30 -7.00 -0.66
N LEU A 150 -10.40 -6.36 -1.82
CA LEU A 150 -11.67 -6.16 -2.50
C LEU A 150 -12.27 -7.49 -2.99
N GLU A 151 -11.46 -8.38 -3.55
CA GLU A 151 -11.88 -9.73 -3.93
C GLU A 151 -12.39 -10.54 -2.73
N ALA A 152 -11.73 -10.43 -1.58
CA ALA A 152 -12.16 -11.04 -0.32
C ALA A 152 -13.54 -10.51 0.12
N LEU A 153 -13.70 -9.18 0.16
CA LEU A 153 -14.99 -8.55 0.50
C LEU A 153 -16.11 -8.95 -0.47
N HIS A 154 -15.80 -9.12 -1.76
CA HIS A 154 -16.77 -9.61 -2.73
C HIS A 154 -17.19 -11.05 -2.46
N LEU A 155 -16.27 -11.91 -1.99
CA LEU A 155 -16.60 -13.29 -1.65
C LEU A 155 -17.45 -13.34 -0.37
N GLU A 156 -17.06 -12.58 0.66
CA GLU A 156 -17.84 -12.40 1.90
C GLU A 156 -19.27 -11.98 1.58
N ALA A 157 -19.46 -10.95 0.75
CA ALA A 157 -20.79 -10.47 0.38
C ALA A 157 -21.64 -11.48 -0.40
N ILE A 158 -21.01 -12.36 -1.19
CA ILE A 158 -21.74 -13.45 -1.87
C ILE A 158 -22.17 -14.50 -0.85
N CYS A 159 -21.31 -14.85 0.10
CA CYS A 159 -21.62 -15.84 1.14
C CYS A 159 -22.66 -15.34 2.15
N GLU A 160 -22.75 -14.03 2.38
CA GLU A 160 -23.79 -13.41 3.19
C GLU A 160 -25.14 -13.34 2.44
N ALA A 161 -25.14 -13.36 1.10
CA ALA A 161 -26.35 -13.33 0.30
C ALA A 161 -27.00 -14.72 0.23
N ASN A 162 -28.33 -14.78 0.39
CA ASN A 162 -29.07 -16.04 0.27
C ASN A 162 -29.11 -16.50 -1.21
N ILE A 163 -28.28 -17.50 -1.54
CA ILE A 163 -28.15 -18.03 -2.91
C ILE A 163 -29.45 -18.66 -3.43
N GLU A 164 -30.23 -19.33 -2.59
CA GLU A 164 -31.50 -19.94 -2.99
C GLU A 164 -32.52 -18.89 -3.41
N THR A 165 -32.52 -17.75 -2.74
CA THR A 165 -33.36 -16.61 -3.12
C THR A 165 -32.89 -15.99 -4.42
N TRP A 166 -31.58 -15.92 -4.66
CA TRP A 166 -31.02 -15.41 -5.91
C TRP A 166 -31.33 -16.32 -7.10
N MET A 167 -31.29 -17.64 -6.92
CA MET A 167 -31.55 -18.61 -8.00
C MET A 167 -33.03 -18.67 -8.42
N LYS A 168 -33.96 -18.25 -7.56
CA LYS A 168 -35.39 -18.21 -7.91
C LYS A 168 -35.63 -17.26 -9.09
N GLY A 169 -36.09 -17.83 -10.21
CA GLY A 169 -36.39 -17.08 -11.43
C GLY A 169 -35.17 -16.78 -12.31
N LYS A 170 -34.01 -17.37 -12.03
CA LYS A 170 -32.81 -17.30 -12.88
C LYS A 170 -32.78 -18.42 -13.90
N SER A 171 -32.25 -18.11 -15.07
CA SER A 171 -32.03 -19.10 -16.14
C SER A 171 -30.86 -20.04 -15.80
N GLU A 172 -30.85 -21.23 -16.38
CA GLU A 172 -29.76 -22.19 -16.21
C GLU A 172 -28.40 -21.58 -16.57
N VAL A 173 -28.33 -20.75 -17.61
CA VAL A 173 -27.09 -20.07 -18.03
C VAL A 173 -26.57 -19.12 -16.95
N GLU A 174 -27.47 -18.38 -16.28
CA GLU A 174 -27.07 -17.48 -15.18
C GLU A 174 -26.59 -18.27 -13.95
N VAL A 175 -27.21 -19.42 -13.66
CA VAL A 175 -26.78 -20.30 -12.58
C VAL A 175 -25.40 -20.92 -12.90
N VAL A 176 -25.19 -21.35 -14.15
CA VAL A 176 -23.87 -21.84 -14.62
C VAL A 176 -22.80 -20.74 -14.53
N ASP A 177 -23.10 -19.51 -14.95
CA ASP A 177 -22.17 -18.38 -14.84
C ASP A 177 -21.80 -18.07 -13.37
N LEU A 178 -22.77 -18.17 -12.45
CA LEU A 178 -22.51 -18.06 -11.02
C LEU A 178 -21.58 -19.17 -10.51
N VAL A 179 -21.85 -20.43 -10.89
CA VAL A 179 -21.02 -21.59 -10.53
C VAL A 179 -19.57 -21.38 -11.00
N LEU A 180 -19.38 -21.02 -12.28
CA LEU A 180 -18.05 -20.79 -12.85
C LEU A 180 -17.31 -19.65 -12.12
N LYS A 181 -18.01 -18.55 -11.84
CA LYS A 181 -17.43 -17.41 -11.09
C LYS A 181 -17.06 -17.78 -9.66
N LEU A 182 -17.88 -18.59 -8.98
CA LEU A 182 -17.59 -19.07 -7.62
C LEU A 182 -16.41 -20.04 -7.61
N GLN A 183 -16.32 -20.97 -8.57
CA GLN A 183 -15.17 -21.86 -8.72
C GLN A 183 -13.88 -21.07 -8.96
N GLU A 184 -13.89 -20.11 -9.88
CA GLU A 184 -12.74 -19.26 -10.15
C GLU A 184 -12.29 -18.50 -8.89
N LYS A 185 -13.26 -17.93 -8.13
CA LYS A 185 -12.96 -17.24 -6.88
C LYS A 185 -12.40 -18.15 -5.80
N LEU A 186 -12.90 -19.38 -5.66
CA LEU A 186 -12.40 -20.37 -4.71
C LEU A 186 -10.96 -20.81 -5.05
N VAL A 187 -10.68 -21.08 -6.32
CA VAL A 187 -9.32 -21.41 -6.79
C VAL A 187 -8.37 -20.24 -6.52
N ARG A 188 -8.80 -19.00 -6.80
CA ARG A 188 -8.00 -17.80 -6.50
C ARG A 188 -7.81 -17.61 -5.00
N ALA A 189 -8.82 -17.87 -4.17
CA ALA A 189 -8.72 -17.78 -2.71
C ALA A 189 -7.63 -18.70 -2.17
N GLN A 190 -7.58 -19.94 -2.66
CA GLN A 190 -6.58 -20.94 -2.29
C GLN A 190 -5.18 -20.61 -2.83
N GLY A 191 -5.08 -20.23 -4.12
CA GLY A 191 -3.79 -19.96 -4.77
C GLY A 191 -3.14 -18.62 -4.39
N HIS A 192 -3.94 -17.57 -4.16
CA HIS A 192 -3.44 -16.22 -3.86
C HIS A 192 -3.46 -15.87 -2.36
N ARG A 193 -3.90 -16.80 -1.49
CA ARG A 193 -4.12 -16.60 -0.06
C ARG A 193 -4.92 -15.32 0.20
N LEU A 194 -6.14 -15.27 -0.32
CA LEU A 194 -7.04 -14.16 -0.03
C LEU A 194 -7.30 -14.08 1.49
N PRO A 195 -7.41 -12.88 2.08
CA PRO A 195 -7.64 -12.70 3.51
C PRO A 195 -9.11 -12.96 3.86
N VAL A 196 -9.57 -14.21 3.68
CA VAL A 196 -10.95 -14.65 3.89
C VAL A 196 -10.98 -15.66 5.04
N THR A 197 -12.03 -15.68 5.84
CA THR A 197 -12.20 -16.66 6.94
C THR A 197 -12.51 -18.05 6.39
N GLU A 198 -12.16 -19.09 7.15
CA GLU A 198 -12.45 -20.48 6.76
C GLU A 198 -13.97 -20.72 6.66
N GLU A 199 -14.76 -20.10 7.52
CA GLU A 199 -16.23 -20.15 7.47
C GLU A 199 -16.78 -19.64 6.13
N THR A 200 -16.27 -18.51 5.62
CA THR A 200 -16.69 -17.97 4.32
C THR A 200 -16.30 -18.91 3.17
N LEU A 201 -15.16 -19.61 3.27
CA LEU A 201 -14.75 -20.59 2.26
C LEU A 201 -15.64 -21.83 2.29
N GLN A 202 -15.98 -22.33 3.47
CA GLN A 202 -16.91 -23.44 3.63
C GLN A 202 -18.29 -23.09 3.10
N GLN A 203 -18.80 -21.89 3.43
CA GLN A 203 -20.08 -21.40 2.91
C GLN A 203 -20.08 -21.28 1.39
N ALA A 204 -19.00 -20.76 0.79
CA ALA A 204 -18.87 -20.68 -0.66
C ALA A 204 -18.88 -22.05 -1.34
N ARG A 205 -18.29 -23.08 -0.71
CA ARG A 205 -18.33 -24.47 -1.21
C ARG A 205 -19.74 -25.05 -1.12
N LEU A 206 -20.44 -24.85 -0.02
CA LEU A 206 -21.83 -25.29 0.15
C LEU A 206 -22.76 -24.63 -0.91
N TYR A 207 -22.55 -23.34 -1.16
CA TYR A 207 -23.28 -22.61 -2.20
C TYR A 207 -22.99 -23.14 -3.60
N LEU A 208 -21.74 -23.52 -3.86
CA LEU A 208 -21.36 -24.16 -5.12
C LEU A 208 -22.09 -25.50 -5.30
N GLU A 209 -22.09 -26.36 -4.28
CA GLU A 209 -22.78 -27.66 -4.29
C GLU A 209 -24.29 -27.49 -4.50
N THR A 210 -24.90 -26.53 -3.79
CA THR A 210 -26.33 -26.23 -3.90
C THR A 210 -26.70 -25.73 -5.31
N ALA A 211 -25.89 -24.83 -5.87
CA ALA A 211 -26.11 -24.31 -7.22
C ALA A 211 -25.95 -25.41 -8.28
N ILE A 212 -24.92 -26.25 -8.19
CA ILE A 212 -24.72 -27.39 -9.09
C ILE A 212 -25.90 -28.37 -8.98
N GLY A 213 -26.35 -28.71 -7.76
CA GLY A 213 -27.47 -29.62 -7.54
C GLY A 213 -28.80 -29.15 -8.12
N SER A 214 -28.97 -27.85 -8.34
CA SER A 214 -30.17 -27.27 -8.97
C SER A 214 -30.19 -27.33 -10.50
N LEU A 215 -29.06 -27.63 -11.15
CA LEU A 215 -28.95 -27.73 -12.60
C LEU A 215 -29.35 -29.12 -13.12
N PRO A 216 -29.74 -29.27 -14.41
CA PRO A 216 -29.94 -30.58 -15.03
C PRO A 216 -28.68 -31.47 -15.02
N GLN A 217 -28.86 -32.79 -14.98
CA GLN A 217 -27.77 -33.78 -14.91
C GLN A 217 -26.73 -33.64 -16.04
N SER A 218 -27.15 -33.22 -17.23
CA SER A 218 -26.26 -32.97 -18.38
C SER A 218 -25.26 -31.84 -18.12
N LEU A 219 -25.66 -30.79 -17.38
CA LEU A 219 -24.80 -29.67 -17.03
C LEU A 219 -23.97 -29.94 -15.76
N GLN A 220 -24.51 -30.72 -14.82
CA GLN A 220 -23.77 -31.14 -13.62
C GLN A 220 -22.50 -31.92 -13.98
N ALA A 221 -22.61 -32.88 -14.92
CA ALA A 221 -21.47 -33.68 -15.37
C ALA A 221 -20.35 -32.87 -16.03
N ALA A 222 -20.67 -31.69 -16.59
CA ALA A 222 -19.68 -30.80 -17.19
C ALA A 222 -18.98 -29.87 -16.18
N LEU A 223 -19.63 -29.58 -15.05
CA LEU A 223 -19.17 -28.61 -14.04
C LEU A 223 -18.42 -29.24 -12.86
N CYS A 224 -18.61 -30.54 -12.63
CA CYS A 224 -17.81 -31.34 -11.71
C CYS A 224 -16.78 -32.15 -12.51
N PRO A 225 -15.52 -31.70 -12.64
CA PRO A 225 -14.49 -32.54 -13.22
C PRO A 225 -14.23 -33.77 -12.32
N PRO A 226 -13.77 -34.90 -12.89
CA PRO A 226 -13.44 -36.11 -12.15
C PRO A 226 -12.26 -35.93 -11.19
#